data_AF-A0A536U558-F1
#
_entry.id   AF-A0A536U558-F1
#
_cell.length_a   1.000
_cell.length_b   1.000
_cell.length_c   1.000
_cell.angle_alpha   90.00
_cell.angle_beta   90.00
_cell.angle_gamma   90.00
#
_symmetry.space_group_name_H-M   'P 1'
#
loop_
_entity.id
_entity.type
_entity.pdbx_description
1 polymer ?
#
loop_
_entity_poly.entity_id
_entity_poly.type
_entity_poly.pdbx_seq_one_letter_code
_entity_poly.pdbx_strand_id
1 'polypeptide(L)'
;NPSAAEIMGRKAYKSVKDVPGVIDVAVFAIPAKFVAQALIEVGEKKIPGAVLIPSGFAETGNVEGQQEIVDIGRKYNVRLMGPNIYGFYYTPKNLCATFCTAYDVKGKAALSSQSGGIGMAIIGFSRSAKMGVSAIVGLGNKSDIDEDDLLTFFEQDDNTAIIAQHLEDLKDGRAFAEVAKRVSKKKPIVVLKAGRTAMGARAASSHTGALAGNDKIYEDVLKQSGVIRARSLRDLLEFARAIPILPTPKGENVVIITGAGGSGVLLSDACVDNDLTLMAMPPDLDAAFRKFIPPFGAAGNPVDITGGEPPKTYQNTVRLGLEDPRIHALILGYWHTIVTPPMVFARKLVEVVEEMRAKGIEKPIVASLAGDVEVEEAAEYLFDHGIPAYAYSTEIPVAVLGAKYKWARGAGLI
;
A
#
# COMPACT_ATOMS: atom_id res chain seq x y z
N ASN A 1 16.80 -30.58 12.24
CA ASN A 1 17.72 -31.06 11.18
C ASN A 1 18.18 -32.46 11.56
N PRO A 2 17.99 -33.49 10.72
CA PRO A 2 18.26 -34.88 11.09
C PRO A 2 19.73 -35.22 11.38
N SER A 3 20.68 -34.50 10.76
CA SER A 3 22.11 -34.84 10.78
C SER A 3 23.00 -33.77 11.41
N ALA A 4 22.64 -32.49 11.30
CA ALA A 4 23.43 -31.40 11.85
C ALA A 4 23.31 -31.35 13.39
N ALA A 5 24.43 -31.18 14.08
CA ALA A 5 24.46 -30.87 15.51
C ALA A 5 24.26 -29.36 15.78
N GLU A 6 24.62 -28.51 14.81
CA GLU A 6 24.55 -27.05 14.91
C GLU A 6 24.29 -26.42 13.53
N ILE A 7 23.58 -25.30 13.49
CA ILE A 7 23.35 -24.46 12.29
C ILE A 7 23.53 -23.00 12.70
N MET A 8 24.43 -22.26 12.04
CA MET A 8 24.69 -20.84 12.28
C MET A 8 24.92 -20.47 13.77
N GLY A 9 25.72 -21.26 14.51
CA GLY A 9 25.97 -20.98 15.94
C GLY A 9 24.83 -21.43 16.87
N ARG A 10 23.78 -22.09 16.36
CA ARG A 10 22.61 -22.53 17.14
C ARG A 10 22.52 -24.05 17.15
N LYS A 11 22.33 -24.64 18.34
CA LYS A 11 22.12 -26.08 18.50
C LYS A 11 20.95 -26.55 17.62
N ALA A 12 21.20 -27.56 16.79
CA ALA A 12 20.19 -28.19 15.98
C ALA A 12 19.63 -29.43 16.68
N TYR A 13 18.31 -29.61 16.56
CA TYR A 13 17.58 -30.75 17.09
C TYR A 13 17.06 -31.61 15.95
N LYS A 14 16.96 -32.93 16.17
CA LYS A 14 16.48 -33.86 15.15
C LYS A 14 14.99 -33.70 14.91
N SER A 15 14.22 -33.57 15.99
CA SER A 15 12.79 -33.27 15.99
C SER A 15 12.50 -31.97 16.74
N VAL A 16 11.38 -31.33 16.40
CA VAL A 16 10.86 -30.19 17.17
C VAL A 16 10.47 -30.59 18.59
N LYS A 17 10.17 -31.87 18.82
CA LYS A 17 9.84 -32.42 20.15
C LYS A 17 10.99 -32.27 21.14
N ASP A 18 12.21 -32.40 20.65
CA ASP A 18 13.44 -32.36 21.44
C ASP A 18 13.83 -30.93 21.85
N VAL A 19 13.23 -29.91 21.23
CA VAL A 19 13.53 -28.50 21.53
C VAL A 19 12.97 -28.16 22.92
N PRO A 20 13.80 -27.65 23.85
CA PRO A 20 13.34 -27.27 25.19
C PRO A 20 12.51 -25.98 25.15
N GLY A 21 11.55 -25.87 26.07
CA GLY A 21 10.71 -24.67 26.21
C GLY A 21 9.45 -24.67 25.35
N VAL A 22 8.80 -23.51 25.33
CA VAL A 22 7.58 -23.23 24.55
C VAL A 22 7.99 -22.64 23.21
N ILE A 23 7.31 -23.06 22.14
CA ILE A 23 7.56 -22.60 20.78
C ILE A 23 6.24 -22.06 20.23
N ASP A 24 6.27 -20.83 19.73
CA ASP A 24 5.07 -20.16 19.21
C ASP A 24 4.81 -20.51 17.73
N VAL A 25 5.87 -20.65 16.94
CA VAL A 25 5.78 -20.85 15.49
C VAL A 25 6.82 -21.86 15.01
N ALA A 26 6.41 -22.78 14.14
CA ALA A 26 7.28 -23.66 13.38
C ALA A 26 7.34 -23.24 11.91
N VAL A 27 8.54 -22.97 11.39
CA VAL A 27 8.76 -22.66 9.97
C VAL A 27 9.23 -23.91 9.25
N PHE A 28 8.49 -24.34 8.24
CA PHE A 28 8.78 -25.53 7.45
C PHE A 28 9.57 -25.10 6.21
N ALA A 29 10.78 -25.62 6.06
CA ALA A 29 11.62 -25.46 4.87
C ALA A 29 12.13 -26.84 4.42
N ILE A 30 11.20 -27.78 4.21
CA ILE A 30 11.45 -29.19 3.90
C ILE A 30 10.60 -29.64 2.70
N PRO A 31 10.97 -30.72 1.99
CA PRO A 31 10.13 -31.25 0.90
C PRO A 31 8.69 -31.56 1.34
N ALA A 32 7.70 -31.30 0.47
CA ALA A 32 6.27 -31.47 0.75
C ALA A 32 5.90 -32.83 1.37
N LYS A 33 6.48 -33.91 0.85
CA LYS A 33 6.24 -35.29 1.34
C LYS A 33 6.57 -35.52 2.82
N PHE A 34 7.33 -34.62 3.45
CA PHE A 34 7.69 -34.71 4.87
C PHE A 34 6.87 -33.75 5.74
N VAL A 35 6.05 -32.87 5.16
CA VAL A 35 5.33 -31.83 5.90
C VAL A 35 4.29 -32.42 6.83
N ALA A 36 3.46 -33.37 6.38
CA ALA A 36 2.42 -33.98 7.21
C ALA A 36 3.00 -34.62 8.49
N GLN A 37 4.03 -35.45 8.35
CA GLN A 37 4.67 -36.10 9.50
C GLN A 37 5.32 -35.08 10.46
N ALA A 38 5.99 -34.05 9.93
CA ALA A 38 6.57 -33.01 10.76
C ALA A 38 5.49 -32.14 11.45
N LEU A 39 4.34 -31.93 10.80
CA LEU A 39 3.21 -31.19 11.35
C LEU A 39 2.53 -31.95 12.50
N ILE A 40 2.49 -33.28 12.45
CA ILE A 40 2.07 -34.10 13.59
C ILE A 40 2.97 -33.83 14.80
N GLU A 41 4.30 -33.80 14.62
CA GLU A 41 5.24 -33.50 15.72
C GLU A 41 5.07 -32.08 16.28
N VAL A 42 4.80 -31.10 15.40
CA VAL A 42 4.46 -29.72 15.78
C VAL A 42 3.19 -29.69 16.64
N GLY A 43 2.17 -30.45 16.25
CA GLY A 43 0.94 -30.62 17.00
C GLY A 43 1.14 -31.31 18.36
N GLU A 44 1.92 -32.40 18.39
CA GLU A 44 2.29 -33.09 19.64
C GLU A 44 3.05 -32.18 20.61
N LYS A 45 3.87 -31.26 20.08
CA LYS A 45 4.59 -30.24 20.84
C LYS A 45 3.72 -29.03 21.23
N LYS A 46 2.46 -28.99 20.80
CA LYS A 46 1.46 -27.93 21.06
C LYS A 46 1.89 -26.56 20.54
N ILE A 47 2.52 -26.52 19.38
CA ILE A 47 2.91 -25.28 18.71
C ILE A 47 1.69 -24.74 17.97
N PRO A 48 1.23 -23.51 18.24
CA PRO A 48 -0.05 -23.02 17.71
C PRO A 48 0.01 -22.60 16.24
N GLY A 49 1.19 -22.31 15.67
CA GLY A 49 1.32 -21.83 14.29
C GLY A 49 2.37 -22.57 13.46
N ALA A 50 2.04 -22.85 12.20
CA ALA A 50 2.95 -23.42 11.21
C ALA A 50 3.03 -22.53 9.96
N VAL A 51 4.26 -22.18 9.56
CA VAL A 51 4.56 -21.40 8.34
C VAL A 51 5.08 -22.37 7.28
N LEU A 52 4.29 -22.62 6.25
CA LEU A 52 4.52 -23.69 5.29
C LEU A 52 5.10 -23.16 3.98
N ILE A 53 6.41 -22.86 3.97
CA ILE A 53 7.15 -22.49 2.75
C ILE A 53 6.98 -23.47 1.56
N PRO A 54 6.95 -24.81 1.76
CA PRO A 54 7.09 -25.75 0.64
C PRO A 54 5.92 -25.70 -0.34
N SER A 55 6.25 -25.81 -1.63
CA SER A 55 5.32 -26.13 -2.72
C SER A 55 5.19 -27.65 -2.92
N GLY A 56 4.31 -28.08 -3.81
CA GLY A 56 3.96 -29.47 -4.12
C GLY A 56 2.59 -29.92 -3.59
N PHE A 57 1.65 -28.98 -3.42
CA PHE A 57 0.32 -29.21 -2.86
C PHE A 57 -0.78 -28.99 -3.94
N ALA A 58 -1.90 -28.35 -3.60
CA ALA A 58 -3.03 -28.21 -4.51
C ALA A 58 -2.67 -27.47 -5.82
N GLU A 59 -1.69 -26.56 -5.80
CA GLU A 59 -1.20 -25.86 -6.98
C GLU A 59 -0.55 -26.77 -8.03
N THR A 60 -0.10 -27.97 -7.61
CA THR A 60 0.42 -29.01 -8.52
C THR A 60 -0.56 -30.17 -8.70
N GLY A 61 -1.81 -30.02 -8.26
CA GLY A 61 -2.83 -31.08 -8.31
C GLY A 61 -2.83 -32.05 -7.12
N ASN A 62 -1.91 -31.89 -6.16
CA ASN A 62 -1.88 -32.70 -4.93
C ASN A 62 -2.86 -32.15 -3.89
N VAL A 63 -4.15 -32.22 -4.21
CA VAL A 63 -5.23 -31.73 -3.36
C VAL A 63 -5.35 -32.56 -2.07
N GLU A 64 -5.15 -33.87 -2.18
CA GLU A 64 -5.19 -34.81 -1.03
C GLU A 64 -4.11 -34.48 -0.01
N GLY A 65 -2.86 -34.25 -0.45
CA GLY A 65 -1.77 -33.86 0.45
C GLY A 65 -2.00 -32.49 1.11
N GLN A 66 -2.70 -31.56 0.44
CA GLN A 66 -3.10 -30.30 1.08
C GLN A 66 -4.20 -30.53 2.13
N GLN A 67 -5.18 -31.38 1.82
CA GLN A 67 -6.25 -31.68 2.76
C GLN A 67 -5.71 -32.39 4.01
N GLU A 68 -4.76 -33.32 3.83
CA GLU A 68 -4.09 -34.02 4.93
C GLU A 68 -3.46 -33.04 5.94
N ILE A 69 -2.70 -32.04 5.47
CA ILE A 69 -2.08 -31.06 6.39
C ILE A 69 -3.12 -30.19 7.09
N VAL A 70 -4.21 -29.83 6.42
CA VAL A 70 -5.33 -29.07 7.02
C VAL A 70 -6.01 -29.90 8.11
N ASP A 71 -6.27 -31.18 7.86
CA ASP A 71 -6.90 -32.08 8.82
C ASP A 71 -6.01 -32.30 10.05
N ILE A 72 -4.69 -32.44 9.85
CA ILE A 72 -3.71 -32.48 10.95
C ILE A 72 -3.72 -31.18 11.74
N GLY A 73 -3.70 -30.02 11.06
CA GLY A 73 -3.75 -28.71 11.70
C GLY A 73 -4.97 -28.56 12.60
N ARG A 74 -6.16 -28.92 12.09
CA ARG A 74 -7.40 -28.93 12.87
C ARG A 74 -7.35 -29.90 14.05
N LYS A 75 -6.88 -31.13 13.83
CA LYS A 75 -6.77 -32.16 14.88
C LYS A 75 -5.92 -31.71 16.06
N TYR A 76 -4.82 -31.01 15.80
CA TYR A 76 -3.88 -30.58 16.83
C TYR A 76 -4.00 -29.11 17.23
N ASN A 77 -5.01 -28.39 16.72
CA ASN A 77 -5.20 -26.95 16.94
C ASN A 77 -3.97 -26.11 16.54
N VAL A 78 -3.45 -26.36 15.35
CA VAL A 78 -2.34 -25.64 14.72
C VAL A 78 -2.89 -24.87 13.52
N ARG A 79 -2.73 -23.54 13.52
CA ARG A 79 -3.07 -22.70 12.36
C ARG A 79 -1.96 -22.74 11.31
N LEU A 80 -2.33 -22.73 10.03
CA LEU A 80 -1.41 -22.89 8.90
C LEU A 80 -1.36 -21.63 8.04
N MET A 81 -0.16 -21.07 7.86
CA MET A 81 0.11 -20.05 6.84
C MET A 81 0.69 -20.73 5.59
N GLY A 82 0.03 -20.55 4.44
CA GLY A 82 0.38 -21.19 3.18
C GLY A 82 -0.52 -22.39 2.84
N PRO A 83 0.01 -23.51 2.30
CA PRO A 83 1.41 -23.73 1.91
C PRO A 83 1.83 -22.92 0.68
N ASN A 84 3.01 -23.22 0.13
CA ASN A 84 3.56 -22.59 -1.07
C ASN A 84 3.70 -21.06 -0.93
N ILE A 85 4.45 -20.64 0.08
CA ILE A 85 4.67 -19.22 0.39
C ILE A 85 6.14 -18.89 0.45
N TYR A 86 6.44 -17.61 0.24
CA TYR A 86 7.76 -17.09 0.54
C TYR A 86 8.00 -16.84 2.03
N GLY A 87 6.95 -16.93 2.87
CA GLY A 87 7.02 -16.65 4.30
C GLY A 87 6.56 -15.22 4.61
N PHE A 88 7.08 -14.63 5.70
CA PHE A 88 6.67 -13.29 6.10
C PHE A 88 7.75 -12.49 6.84
N TYR A 89 7.51 -11.18 6.89
CA TYR A 89 8.24 -10.20 7.69
C TYR A 89 7.27 -9.54 8.66
N TYR A 90 7.72 -9.27 9.89
CA TYR A 90 7.04 -8.40 10.83
C TYR A 90 8.07 -7.49 11.51
N THR A 91 8.21 -6.28 10.97
CA THR A 91 9.30 -5.35 11.34
C THR A 91 9.18 -4.76 12.76
N PRO A 92 7.99 -4.62 13.40
CA PRO A 92 7.90 -4.18 14.79
C PRO A 92 8.65 -5.09 15.78
N LYS A 93 8.80 -6.38 15.42
CA LYS A 93 9.53 -7.37 16.22
C LYS A 93 10.84 -7.83 15.57
N ASN A 94 11.29 -7.17 14.50
CA ASN A 94 12.44 -7.56 13.70
C ASN A 94 12.38 -9.05 13.26
N LEU A 95 11.18 -9.54 12.94
CA LEU A 95 10.96 -10.93 12.59
C LEU A 95 11.01 -11.11 11.07
N CYS A 96 11.85 -12.04 10.62
CA CYS A 96 12.03 -12.39 9.22
C CYS A 96 11.98 -13.92 9.09
N ALA A 97 10.81 -14.46 8.74
CA ALA A 97 10.55 -15.89 8.59
C ALA A 97 10.26 -16.21 7.12
N THR A 98 11.26 -15.98 6.27
CA THR A 98 11.19 -16.07 4.81
C THR A 98 12.54 -16.49 4.25
N PHE A 99 12.56 -17.04 3.03
CA PHE A 99 13.80 -17.30 2.28
C PHE A 99 14.27 -16.10 1.44
N CYS A 100 13.53 -14.99 1.46
CA CYS A 100 13.90 -13.77 0.77
C CYS A 100 14.98 -13.00 1.55
N THR A 101 15.67 -12.07 0.87
CA THR A 101 16.61 -11.15 1.52
C THR A 101 15.92 -10.43 2.70
N ALA A 102 16.65 -10.12 3.78
CA ALA A 102 16.06 -9.40 4.91
C ALA A 102 15.56 -7.99 4.53
N TYR A 103 14.53 -7.51 5.21
CA TYR A 103 13.97 -6.16 5.07
C TYR A 103 13.55 -5.63 6.44
N ASP A 104 14.03 -4.45 6.80
CA ASP A 104 13.94 -3.92 8.17
C ASP A 104 13.48 -2.46 8.23
N VAL A 105 13.10 -1.86 7.10
CA VAL A 105 12.57 -0.50 7.07
C VAL A 105 11.19 -0.49 7.72
N LYS A 106 11.12 0.02 8.95
CA LYS A 106 9.90 0.08 9.75
C LYS A 106 8.96 1.16 9.25
N GLY A 107 7.68 0.86 9.23
CA GLY A 107 6.62 1.82 8.99
C GLY A 107 5.26 1.19 9.23
N LYS A 108 4.24 1.74 8.58
CA LYS A 108 2.84 1.45 8.92
C LYS A 108 2.05 0.71 7.85
N ALA A 109 2.70 0.28 6.77
CA ALA A 109 2.06 -0.47 5.71
C ALA A 109 2.17 -1.99 5.92
N ALA A 110 1.03 -2.66 6.00
CA ALA A 110 0.97 -4.12 5.93
C ALA A 110 0.68 -4.54 4.49
N LEU A 111 1.57 -5.34 3.91
CA LEU A 111 1.47 -5.82 2.54
C LEU A 111 1.24 -7.33 2.54
N SER A 112 0.31 -7.82 1.72
CA SER A 112 0.18 -9.26 1.49
C SER A 112 0.05 -9.60 0.02
N SER A 113 0.49 -10.81 -0.34
CA SER A 113 0.35 -11.32 -1.70
C SER A 113 0.09 -12.81 -1.69
N GLN A 114 -0.98 -13.19 -2.41
CA GLN A 114 -1.22 -14.58 -2.77
C GLN A 114 -0.14 -15.14 -3.71
N SER A 115 0.36 -14.32 -4.64
CA SER A 115 1.36 -14.74 -5.62
C SER A 115 2.77 -14.51 -5.11
N GLY A 116 3.62 -15.54 -5.18
CA GLY A 116 5.03 -15.44 -4.83
C GLY A 116 5.80 -14.44 -5.71
N GLY A 117 5.57 -14.45 -7.03
CA GLY A 117 6.22 -13.53 -7.97
C GLY A 117 5.84 -12.07 -7.72
N ILE A 118 4.55 -11.80 -7.50
CA ILE A 118 4.09 -10.45 -7.11
C ILE A 118 4.61 -10.06 -5.71
N GLY A 119 4.74 -11.03 -4.80
CA GLY A 119 5.39 -10.83 -3.50
C GLY A 119 6.83 -10.37 -3.65
N MET A 120 7.59 -10.93 -4.61
CA MET A 120 8.96 -10.51 -4.87
C MET A 120 9.01 -9.08 -5.45
N ALA A 121 8.05 -8.72 -6.30
CA ALA A 121 7.93 -7.35 -6.80
C ALA A 121 7.59 -6.36 -5.67
N ILE A 122 6.71 -6.74 -4.72
CA ILE A 122 6.40 -5.95 -3.54
C ILE A 122 7.64 -5.73 -2.67
N ILE A 123 8.41 -6.78 -2.39
CA ILE A 123 9.65 -6.69 -1.59
C ILE A 123 10.68 -5.82 -2.32
N GLY A 124 10.84 -6.02 -3.64
CA GLY A 124 11.76 -5.24 -4.47
C GLY A 124 11.43 -3.75 -4.48
N PHE A 125 10.17 -3.40 -4.74
CA PHE A 125 9.71 -2.01 -4.67
C PHE A 125 9.90 -1.41 -3.28
N SER A 126 9.52 -2.15 -2.23
CA SER A 126 9.65 -1.66 -0.85
C SER A 126 11.10 -1.25 -0.56
N ARG A 127 12.08 -2.06 -0.98
CA ARG A 127 13.50 -1.71 -0.88
C ARG A 127 13.88 -0.47 -1.66
N SER A 128 13.58 -0.44 -2.96
CA SER A 128 13.98 0.68 -3.83
C SER A 128 13.37 2.00 -3.36
N ALA A 129 12.13 1.95 -2.87
CA ALA A 129 11.37 3.10 -2.39
C ALA A 129 11.61 3.43 -0.91
N LYS A 130 12.46 2.65 -0.20
CA LYS A 130 12.67 2.71 1.25
C LYS A 130 11.34 2.77 2.02
N MET A 131 10.36 1.99 1.58
CA MET A 131 8.99 2.05 2.07
C MET A 131 8.89 1.43 3.46
N GLY A 132 8.53 2.21 4.47
CA GLY A 132 8.30 1.68 5.81
C GLY A 132 7.11 0.72 5.86
N VAL A 133 7.36 -0.55 6.20
CA VAL A 133 6.34 -1.59 6.34
C VAL A 133 6.21 -2.05 7.78
N SER A 134 5.01 -2.43 8.21
CA SER A 134 4.78 -3.17 9.45
C SER A 134 4.90 -4.68 9.19
N ALA A 135 4.35 -5.16 8.08
CA ALA A 135 4.37 -6.57 7.69
C ALA A 135 4.46 -6.75 6.17
N ILE A 136 5.07 -7.84 5.74
CA ILE A 136 4.94 -8.36 4.36
C ILE A 136 4.64 -9.86 4.48
N VAL A 137 3.50 -10.32 3.96
CA VAL A 137 2.98 -11.68 4.19
C VAL A 137 2.67 -12.40 2.88
N GLY A 138 3.31 -13.56 2.67
CA GLY A 138 2.95 -14.49 1.61
C GLY A 138 1.79 -15.39 2.02
N LEU A 139 0.73 -15.41 1.21
CA LEU A 139 -0.48 -16.19 1.48
C LEU A 139 -0.54 -17.52 0.69
N GLY A 140 0.03 -17.55 -0.51
CA GLY A 140 0.16 -18.79 -1.30
C GLY A 140 -1.20 -19.47 -1.52
N ASN A 141 -1.28 -20.74 -1.16
CA ASN A 141 -2.49 -21.53 -1.40
C ASN A 141 -3.67 -21.17 -0.47
N LYS A 142 -3.41 -20.49 0.66
CA LYS A 142 -4.42 -20.11 1.66
C LYS A 142 -5.28 -21.30 2.11
N SER A 143 -4.64 -22.37 2.58
CA SER A 143 -5.36 -23.58 2.99
C SER A 143 -6.02 -23.47 4.36
N ASP A 144 -5.60 -22.49 5.17
CA ASP A 144 -6.19 -22.17 6.48
C ASP A 144 -6.21 -20.65 6.70
N ILE A 145 -5.05 -20.01 6.98
CA ILE A 145 -4.98 -18.55 7.09
C ILE A 145 -5.11 -17.91 5.71
N ASP A 146 -6.03 -16.95 5.58
CA ASP A 146 -6.34 -16.25 4.34
C ASP A 146 -6.46 -14.72 4.55
N GLU A 147 -7.16 -14.03 3.64
CA GLU A 147 -7.25 -12.57 3.64
C GLU A 147 -7.93 -11.98 4.87
N ASP A 148 -9.03 -12.57 5.34
CA ASP A 148 -9.82 -12.00 6.44
C ASP A 148 -9.20 -12.25 7.81
N ASP A 149 -8.49 -13.37 7.99
CA ASP A 149 -7.62 -13.58 9.14
C ASP A 149 -6.55 -12.47 9.22
N LEU A 150 -5.89 -12.12 8.11
CA LEU A 150 -4.91 -11.03 8.09
C LEU A 150 -5.55 -9.68 8.37
N LEU A 151 -6.73 -9.38 7.80
CA LEU A 151 -7.43 -8.14 8.11
C LEU A 151 -7.82 -8.06 9.59
N THR A 152 -8.23 -9.18 10.19
CA THR A 152 -8.56 -9.27 11.62
C THR A 152 -7.34 -8.99 12.48
N PHE A 153 -6.18 -9.57 12.13
CA PHE A 153 -4.92 -9.29 12.82
C PHE A 153 -4.50 -7.81 12.68
N PHE A 154 -4.55 -7.25 11.47
CA PHE A 154 -4.16 -5.86 11.23
C PHE A 154 -5.17 -4.85 11.76
N GLU A 155 -6.43 -5.22 12.00
CA GLU A 155 -7.42 -4.38 12.69
C GLU A 155 -6.88 -3.95 14.06
N GLN A 156 -6.36 -4.92 14.82
CA GLN A 156 -5.87 -4.76 16.19
C GLN A 156 -4.39 -4.37 16.31
N ASP A 157 -3.64 -4.32 15.19
CA ASP A 157 -2.23 -3.97 15.20
C ASP A 157 -2.01 -2.45 15.12
N ASP A 158 -1.62 -1.83 16.23
CA ASP A 158 -1.30 -0.39 16.30
C ASP A 158 -0.09 0.01 15.43
N ASN A 159 0.74 -0.95 15.01
CA ASN A 159 1.85 -0.70 14.11
C ASN A 159 1.41 -0.55 12.65
N THR A 160 0.17 -0.94 12.32
CA THR A 160 -0.36 -0.93 10.96
C THR A 160 -1.42 0.17 10.81
N ALA A 161 -1.22 1.04 9.81
CA ALA A 161 -2.15 2.12 9.45
C ALA A 161 -2.84 1.90 8.08
N ILE A 162 -2.26 1.07 7.21
CA ILE A 162 -2.84 0.72 5.90
C ILE A 162 -2.58 -0.76 5.61
N ILE A 163 -3.55 -1.44 5.02
CA ILE A 163 -3.42 -2.81 4.55
C ILE A 163 -3.53 -2.83 3.01
N ALA A 164 -2.56 -3.41 2.32
CA ALA A 164 -2.58 -3.57 0.87
C ALA A 164 -2.39 -5.04 0.48
N GLN A 165 -3.35 -5.61 -0.25
CA GLN A 165 -3.40 -7.04 -0.55
C GLN A 165 -3.45 -7.27 -2.06
N HIS A 166 -2.55 -8.10 -2.58
CA HIS A 166 -2.72 -8.74 -3.87
C HIS A 166 -3.40 -10.09 -3.68
N LEU A 167 -4.53 -10.29 -4.36
CA LEU A 167 -5.28 -11.55 -4.32
C LEU A 167 -5.80 -11.97 -5.71
N GLU A 168 -5.82 -13.28 -5.93
CA GLU A 168 -6.30 -13.94 -7.15
C GLU A 168 -7.71 -14.50 -6.96
N ASP A 169 -8.04 -14.96 -5.76
CA ASP A 169 -9.36 -15.38 -5.31
C ASP A 169 -9.60 -14.92 -3.86
N LEU A 170 -10.84 -15.03 -3.39
CA LEU A 170 -11.20 -14.98 -1.96
C LEU A 170 -11.67 -16.38 -1.55
N LYS A 171 -11.12 -16.93 -0.46
CA LYS A 171 -11.56 -18.24 0.06
C LYS A 171 -12.92 -18.12 0.73
N ASP A 172 -13.08 -17.16 1.63
CA ASP A 172 -14.37 -16.77 2.19
C ASP A 172 -14.70 -15.31 1.87
N GLY A 173 -15.41 -15.11 0.75
CA GLY A 173 -15.82 -13.76 0.33
C GLY A 173 -16.77 -13.05 1.31
N ARG A 174 -17.52 -13.81 2.14
CA ARG A 174 -18.44 -13.23 3.12
C ARG A 174 -17.67 -12.75 4.34
N ALA A 175 -16.81 -13.60 4.91
CA ALA A 175 -15.96 -13.24 6.04
C ALA A 175 -15.06 -12.04 5.67
N PHE A 176 -14.45 -12.06 4.49
CA PHE A 176 -13.70 -10.92 3.95
C PHE A 176 -14.53 -9.64 3.93
N ALA A 177 -15.73 -9.66 3.35
CA ALA A 177 -16.57 -8.47 3.26
C ALA A 177 -16.95 -7.92 4.65
N GLU A 178 -17.28 -8.80 5.60
CA GLU A 178 -17.65 -8.43 6.97
C GLU A 178 -16.48 -7.77 7.72
N VAL A 179 -15.29 -8.37 7.67
CA VAL A 179 -14.09 -7.82 8.32
C VAL A 179 -13.65 -6.54 7.62
N ALA A 180 -13.54 -6.55 6.29
CA ALA A 180 -13.11 -5.39 5.50
C ALA A 180 -14.01 -4.18 5.73
N LYS A 181 -15.34 -4.36 5.79
CA LYS A 181 -16.30 -3.28 6.06
C LYS A 181 -16.09 -2.59 7.41
N ARG A 182 -15.66 -3.34 8.44
CA ARG A 182 -15.37 -2.77 9.77
C ARG A 182 -13.98 -2.12 9.80
N VAL A 183 -12.98 -2.79 9.23
CA VAL A 183 -11.59 -2.32 9.22
C VAL A 183 -11.45 -1.04 8.39
N SER A 184 -12.10 -0.97 7.22
CA SER A 184 -12.04 0.19 6.31
C SER A 184 -12.53 1.49 6.94
N LYS A 185 -13.38 1.43 7.98
CA LYS A 185 -13.80 2.60 8.76
C LYS A 185 -12.68 3.23 9.58
N LYS A 186 -11.61 2.48 9.87
CA LYS A 186 -10.49 2.92 10.72
C LYS A 186 -9.18 3.01 9.95
N LYS A 187 -8.91 2.03 9.08
CA LYS A 187 -7.65 1.87 8.33
C LYS A 187 -7.96 1.64 6.85
N PRO A 188 -7.35 2.37 5.91
CA PRO A 188 -7.51 2.09 4.49
C PRO A 188 -7.12 0.65 4.16
N ILE A 189 -7.95 0.00 3.33
CA ILE A 189 -7.64 -1.29 2.72
C ILE A 189 -7.52 -1.06 1.21
N VAL A 190 -6.43 -1.51 0.62
CA VAL A 190 -6.18 -1.48 -0.81
C VAL A 190 -6.10 -2.91 -1.34
N VAL A 191 -6.83 -3.23 -2.41
CA VAL A 191 -6.81 -4.56 -3.03
C VAL A 191 -6.46 -4.47 -4.50
N LEU A 192 -5.45 -5.22 -4.91
CA LEU A 192 -5.20 -5.56 -6.31
C LEU A 192 -5.77 -6.94 -6.59
N LYS A 193 -6.96 -6.97 -7.21
CA LYS A 193 -7.58 -8.20 -7.70
C LYS A 193 -7.00 -8.59 -9.05
N ALA A 194 -6.20 -9.64 -9.09
CA ALA A 194 -5.73 -10.23 -10.34
C ALA A 194 -6.88 -10.92 -11.10
N GLY A 195 -6.70 -11.19 -12.40
CA GLY A 195 -7.71 -11.88 -13.20
C GLY A 195 -8.99 -11.07 -13.48
N ARG A 196 -8.88 -9.74 -13.61
CA ARG A 196 -10.03 -8.85 -13.86
C ARG A 196 -10.72 -9.01 -15.22
N THR A 197 -10.06 -9.67 -16.17
CA THR A 197 -10.59 -9.94 -17.52
C THR A 197 -10.79 -11.43 -17.70
N ALA A 198 -11.62 -11.85 -18.65
CA ALA A 198 -11.81 -13.28 -18.95
C ALA A 198 -10.50 -14.01 -19.33
N MET A 199 -9.54 -13.31 -19.94
CA MET A 199 -8.21 -13.89 -20.20
C MET A 199 -7.38 -14.00 -18.93
N GLY A 200 -7.31 -12.94 -18.12
CA GLY A 200 -6.57 -12.95 -16.86
C GLY A 200 -7.14 -13.95 -15.85
N ALA A 201 -8.47 -14.07 -15.77
CA ALA A 201 -9.14 -15.01 -14.88
C ALA A 201 -8.83 -16.46 -15.25
N ARG A 202 -8.78 -16.78 -16.56
CA ARG A 202 -8.34 -18.10 -17.04
C ARG A 202 -6.90 -18.39 -16.67
N ALA A 203 -6.00 -17.41 -16.84
CA ALA A 203 -4.59 -17.55 -16.46
C ALA A 203 -4.42 -17.78 -14.94
N ALA A 204 -5.13 -17.03 -14.11
CA ALA A 204 -5.10 -17.20 -12.65
C ALA A 204 -5.66 -18.56 -12.21
N SER A 205 -6.76 -19.00 -12.84
CA SER A 205 -7.38 -20.30 -12.56
C SER A 205 -6.46 -21.48 -12.89
N SER A 206 -5.75 -21.42 -14.03
CA SER A 206 -4.77 -22.47 -14.38
C SER A 206 -3.58 -22.55 -13.43
N HIS A 207 -3.28 -21.47 -12.71
CA HIS A 207 -2.12 -21.38 -11.81
C HIS A 207 -2.47 -21.78 -10.36
N THR A 208 -3.73 -21.58 -9.93
CA THR A 208 -4.16 -21.85 -8.55
C THR A 208 -5.10 -23.05 -8.41
N GLY A 209 -5.66 -23.54 -9.51
CA GLY A 209 -6.76 -24.50 -9.51
C GLY A 209 -8.09 -23.92 -8.99
N ALA A 210 -8.15 -22.63 -8.63
CA ALA A 210 -9.38 -21.98 -8.20
C ALA A 210 -10.29 -21.63 -9.39
N LEU A 211 -11.61 -21.63 -9.17
CA LEU A 211 -12.57 -21.25 -10.20
C LEU A 211 -12.48 -19.75 -10.51
N ALA A 212 -12.53 -19.37 -11.79
CA ALA A 212 -12.55 -17.98 -12.21
C ALA A 212 -13.80 -17.26 -11.65
N GLY A 213 -13.59 -16.31 -10.75
CA GLY A 213 -14.67 -15.50 -10.19
C GLY A 213 -15.11 -14.35 -11.11
N ASN A 214 -16.35 -13.89 -10.93
CA ASN A 214 -16.88 -12.76 -11.69
C ASN A 214 -16.34 -11.42 -11.16
N ASP A 215 -15.56 -10.72 -11.96
CA ASP A 215 -14.91 -9.47 -11.55
C ASP A 215 -15.89 -8.37 -11.12
N LYS A 216 -17.10 -8.34 -11.69
CA LYS A 216 -18.14 -7.38 -11.29
C LYS A 216 -18.58 -7.61 -9.85
N ILE A 217 -18.68 -8.88 -9.43
CA ILE A 217 -19.03 -9.24 -8.05
C ILE A 217 -17.90 -8.79 -7.11
N TYR A 218 -16.63 -9.00 -7.49
CA TYR A 218 -15.49 -8.48 -6.72
C TYR A 218 -15.53 -6.95 -6.61
N GLU A 219 -15.79 -6.22 -7.70
CA GLU A 219 -15.92 -4.76 -7.66
C GLU A 219 -17.00 -4.32 -6.68
N ASP A 220 -18.19 -4.92 -6.75
CA ASP A 220 -19.32 -4.55 -5.90
C ASP A 220 -19.04 -4.88 -4.42
N VAL A 221 -18.46 -6.05 -4.12
CA VAL A 221 -18.07 -6.45 -2.75
C VAL A 221 -17.00 -5.52 -2.17
N LEU A 222 -15.95 -5.22 -2.93
CA LEU A 222 -14.88 -4.32 -2.50
C LEU A 222 -15.44 -2.92 -2.23
N LYS A 223 -16.28 -2.40 -3.15
CA LYS A 223 -16.91 -1.09 -3.01
C LYS A 223 -17.82 -1.01 -1.76
N GLN A 224 -18.69 -2.01 -1.57
CA GLN A 224 -19.59 -2.07 -0.40
C GLN A 224 -18.83 -2.21 0.93
N SER A 225 -17.65 -2.80 0.90
CA SER A 225 -16.78 -2.98 2.06
C SER A 225 -15.86 -1.79 2.33
N GLY A 226 -15.94 -0.71 1.54
CA GLY A 226 -15.07 0.46 1.68
C GLY A 226 -13.61 0.22 1.27
N VAL A 227 -13.35 -0.84 0.49
CA VAL A 227 -12.00 -1.19 0.02
C VAL A 227 -11.66 -0.38 -1.23
N ILE A 228 -10.45 0.18 -1.25
CA ILE A 228 -9.88 0.84 -2.42
C ILE A 228 -9.38 -0.25 -3.38
N ARG A 229 -9.92 -0.29 -4.59
CA ARG A 229 -9.43 -1.20 -5.62
C ARG A 229 -8.28 -0.55 -6.39
N ALA A 230 -7.10 -1.16 -6.34
CA ALA A 230 -5.97 -0.87 -7.23
C ALA A 230 -6.19 -1.54 -8.59
N ARG A 231 -5.86 -0.85 -9.69
CA ARG A 231 -6.04 -1.37 -11.07
C ARG A 231 -4.74 -1.94 -11.65
N SER A 232 -3.60 -1.55 -11.08
CA SER A 232 -2.27 -2.03 -11.45
C SER A 232 -1.42 -2.40 -10.22
N LEU A 233 -0.32 -3.12 -10.45
CA LEU A 233 0.69 -3.33 -9.40
C LEU A 233 1.29 -2.01 -8.94
N ARG A 234 1.49 -1.04 -9.85
CA ARG A 234 2.01 0.27 -9.49
C ARG A 234 1.05 0.99 -8.53
N ASP A 235 -0.26 0.95 -8.80
CA ASP A 235 -1.27 1.57 -7.94
C ASP A 235 -1.24 0.97 -6.54
N LEU A 236 -1.19 -0.37 -6.43
CA LEU A 236 -1.15 -1.06 -5.13
C LEU A 236 0.05 -0.56 -4.30
N LEU A 237 1.22 -0.50 -4.92
CA LEU A 237 2.47 -0.12 -4.28
C LEU A 237 2.47 1.35 -3.88
N GLU A 238 2.04 2.24 -4.78
CA GLU A 238 2.01 3.68 -4.51
C GLU A 238 0.95 4.07 -3.50
N PHE A 239 -0.24 3.47 -3.56
CA PHE A 239 -1.29 3.70 -2.57
C PHE A 239 -0.82 3.25 -1.19
N ALA A 240 -0.19 2.07 -1.11
CA ALA A 240 0.33 1.56 0.15
C ALA A 240 1.46 2.44 0.73
N ARG A 241 2.31 3.02 -0.13
CA ARG A 241 3.41 3.92 0.27
C ARG A 241 2.91 5.30 0.71
N ALA A 242 2.00 5.91 -0.05
CA ALA A 242 1.69 7.33 0.05
C ALA A 242 0.45 7.67 0.89
N ILE A 243 -0.61 6.85 0.88
CA ILE A 243 -1.81 7.10 1.69
C ILE A 243 -1.53 7.26 3.20
N PRO A 244 -0.65 6.48 3.86
CA PRO A 244 -0.40 6.65 5.29
C PRO A 244 0.35 7.95 5.63
N ILE A 245 0.95 8.60 4.64
CA ILE A 245 1.67 9.87 4.78
C ILE A 245 0.69 11.05 4.68
N LEU A 246 -0.38 10.90 3.89
CA LEU A 246 -1.37 11.96 3.70
C LEU A 246 -2.27 12.13 4.93
N PRO A 247 -2.43 13.35 5.46
CA PRO A 247 -3.46 13.63 6.45
C PRO A 247 -4.85 13.40 5.85
N THR A 248 -5.83 13.12 6.71
CA THR A 248 -7.22 12.95 6.27
C THR A 248 -7.78 14.30 5.81
N PRO A 249 -8.36 14.38 4.59
CA PRO A 249 -9.00 15.60 4.12
C PRO A 249 -10.16 15.99 5.06
N LYS A 250 -10.44 17.29 5.17
CA LYS A 250 -11.54 17.83 6.00
C LYS A 250 -12.76 18.27 5.19
N GLY A 251 -12.77 17.99 3.89
CA GLY A 251 -13.85 18.30 2.95
C GLY A 251 -13.43 18.09 1.49
N GLU A 252 -14.31 18.45 0.56
CA GLU A 252 -14.23 18.04 -0.85
C GLU A 252 -13.41 18.98 -1.77
N ASN A 253 -13.23 20.24 -1.36
CA ASN A 253 -12.59 21.26 -2.20
C ASN A 253 -11.08 21.04 -2.41
N VAL A 254 -10.70 20.66 -3.63
CA VAL A 254 -9.30 20.53 -4.08
C VAL A 254 -8.89 21.74 -4.93
N VAL A 255 -7.67 22.23 -4.75
CA VAL A 255 -7.08 23.29 -5.59
C VAL A 255 -5.78 22.80 -6.24
N ILE A 256 -5.65 23.02 -7.54
CA ILE A 256 -4.40 22.81 -8.28
C ILE A 256 -3.61 24.12 -8.30
N ILE A 257 -2.32 24.07 -7.98
CA ILE A 257 -1.37 25.18 -8.14
C ILE A 257 -0.26 24.70 -9.08
N THR A 258 -0.06 25.40 -10.20
CA THR A 258 0.90 24.99 -11.23
C THR A 258 1.66 26.17 -11.82
N GLY A 259 2.93 25.98 -12.17
CA GLY A 259 3.73 26.93 -12.95
C GLY A 259 3.62 26.73 -14.46
N ALA A 260 2.86 25.73 -14.91
CA ALA A 260 2.65 25.46 -16.33
C ALA A 260 1.19 25.07 -16.59
N GLY A 261 0.49 25.85 -17.42
CA GLY A 261 -0.90 25.57 -17.80
C GLY A 261 -1.12 24.17 -18.38
N GLY A 262 -0.18 23.65 -19.18
CA GLY A 262 -0.26 22.28 -19.72
C GLY A 262 -0.28 21.20 -18.63
N SER A 263 0.48 21.38 -17.54
CA SER A 263 0.41 20.49 -16.36
C SER A 263 -0.94 20.66 -15.65
N GLY A 264 -1.46 21.88 -15.56
CA GLY A 264 -2.78 22.15 -14.99
C GLY A 264 -3.91 21.41 -15.70
N VAL A 265 -3.88 21.32 -17.04
CA VAL A 265 -4.85 20.55 -17.83
C VAL A 265 -4.80 19.07 -17.47
N LEU A 266 -3.62 18.44 -17.54
CA LEU A 266 -3.45 17.01 -17.24
C LEU A 266 -3.82 16.65 -15.79
N LEU A 267 -3.48 17.51 -14.84
CA LEU A 267 -3.87 17.34 -13.43
C LEU A 267 -5.38 17.48 -13.23
N SER A 268 -6.04 18.35 -14.01
CA SER A 268 -7.50 18.50 -13.96
C SER A 268 -8.20 17.26 -14.51
N ASP A 269 -7.74 16.73 -15.64
CA ASP A 269 -8.25 15.47 -16.21
C ASP A 269 -8.08 14.32 -15.20
N ALA A 270 -6.89 14.21 -14.60
CA ALA A 270 -6.63 13.19 -13.58
C ALA A 270 -7.53 13.34 -12.33
N CYS A 271 -7.95 14.56 -11.97
CA CYS A 271 -8.90 14.76 -10.86
C CYS A 271 -10.26 14.18 -11.20
N VAL A 272 -10.75 14.40 -12.42
CA VAL A 272 -12.02 13.86 -12.89
C VAL A 272 -11.99 12.33 -12.91
N ASP A 273 -10.92 11.75 -13.43
CA ASP A 273 -10.73 10.28 -13.48
C ASP A 273 -10.71 9.61 -12.10
N ASN A 274 -10.44 10.38 -11.04
CA ASN A 274 -10.32 9.91 -9.66
C ASN A 274 -11.44 10.44 -8.73
N ASP A 275 -12.55 10.92 -9.29
CA ASP A 275 -13.71 11.42 -8.54
C ASP A 275 -13.34 12.54 -7.52
N LEU A 276 -12.37 13.39 -7.87
CA LEU A 276 -12.00 14.58 -7.10
C LEU A 276 -12.73 15.81 -7.64
N THR A 277 -13.14 16.69 -6.73
CA THR A 277 -13.85 17.93 -7.09
C THR A 277 -12.90 19.12 -7.01
N LEU A 278 -12.63 19.74 -8.15
CA LEU A 278 -11.92 21.03 -8.17
C LEU A 278 -12.85 22.12 -7.64
N MET A 279 -12.37 22.84 -6.62
CA MET A 279 -13.08 23.95 -6.01
C MET A 279 -13.39 25.04 -7.05
N ALA A 280 -14.65 25.44 -7.17
CA ALA A 280 -15.02 26.65 -7.88
C ALA A 280 -14.44 27.86 -7.14
N MET A 281 -13.63 28.67 -7.84
CA MET A 281 -12.88 29.75 -7.21
C MET A 281 -13.77 30.97 -6.89
N PRO A 282 -13.98 31.32 -5.60
CA PRO A 282 -14.74 32.52 -5.23
C PRO A 282 -13.98 33.80 -5.60
N PRO A 283 -14.67 34.92 -5.89
CA PRO A 283 -14.02 36.16 -6.30
C PRO A 283 -12.99 36.71 -5.31
N ASP A 284 -13.22 36.55 -4.01
CA ASP A 284 -12.28 37.01 -2.97
C ASP A 284 -10.99 36.17 -2.93
N LEU A 285 -11.11 34.86 -3.18
CA LEU A 285 -9.96 33.95 -3.20
C LEU A 285 -9.17 34.08 -4.51
N ASP A 286 -9.85 34.22 -5.65
CA ASP A 286 -9.24 34.60 -6.93
C ASP A 286 -8.44 35.90 -6.76
N ALA A 287 -9.03 36.94 -6.16
CA ALA A 287 -8.35 38.19 -5.87
C ALA A 287 -7.15 38.03 -4.91
N ALA A 288 -7.21 37.11 -3.95
CA ALA A 288 -6.10 36.81 -3.05
C ALA A 288 -4.94 36.12 -3.79
N PHE A 289 -5.21 35.14 -4.64
CA PHE A 289 -4.20 34.49 -5.47
C PHE A 289 -3.58 35.44 -6.50
N ARG A 290 -4.38 36.32 -7.12
CA ARG A 290 -3.91 37.33 -8.10
C ARG A 290 -2.82 38.25 -7.56
N LYS A 291 -2.73 38.45 -6.24
CA LYS A 291 -1.65 39.25 -5.64
C LYS A 291 -0.26 38.65 -5.87
N PHE A 292 -0.17 37.37 -6.19
CA PHE A 292 1.08 36.65 -6.44
C PHE A 292 1.29 36.27 -7.90
N ILE A 293 0.28 36.47 -8.76
CA ILE A 293 0.27 35.94 -10.13
C ILE A 293 0.41 37.11 -11.12
N PRO A 294 1.28 37.00 -12.14
CA PRO A 294 1.37 38.00 -13.19
C PRO A 294 0.02 38.26 -13.90
N PRO A 295 -0.19 39.43 -14.52
CA PRO A 295 -1.48 39.77 -15.16
C PRO A 295 -1.99 38.78 -16.21
N PHE A 296 -1.10 38.00 -16.82
CA PHE A 296 -1.39 36.99 -17.84
C PHE A 296 -1.51 35.56 -17.28
N GLY A 297 -1.30 35.35 -15.98
CA GLY A 297 -1.59 34.08 -15.32
C GLY A 297 -3.08 33.94 -14.97
N ALA A 298 -3.48 32.74 -14.53
CA ALA A 298 -4.86 32.42 -14.20
C ALA A 298 -5.00 32.09 -12.71
N ALA A 299 -5.82 32.84 -11.98
CA ALA A 299 -6.09 32.62 -10.55
C ALA A 299 -7.32 31.75 -10.29
N GLY A 300 -7.85 31.08 -11.33
CA GLY A 300 -8.95 30.12 -11.23
C GLY A 300 -8.51 28.81 -10.57
N ASN A 301 -9.16 27.70 -10.93
CA ASN A 301 -8.72 26.37 -10.53
C ASN A 301 -8.62 25.50 -11.79
N PRO A 302 -7.41 25.29 -12.34
CA PRO A 302 -6.09 25.51 -11.72
C PRO A 302 -5.66 26.97 -11.50
N VAL A 303 -4.88 27.19 -10.45
CA VAL A 303 -4.10 28.41 -10.21
C VAL A 303 -2.79 28.31 -10.99
N ASP A 304 -2.70 28.96 -12.16
CA ASP A 304 -1.51 29.02 -13.00
C ASP A 304 -0.67 30.25 -12.67
N ILE A 305 0.45 30.03 -11.97
CA ILE A 305 1.39 31.07 -11.56
C ILE A 305 2.37 31.46 -12.69
N THR A 306 2.37 30.74 -13.81
CA THR A 306 3.28 30.91 -14.95
C THR A 306 4.73 30.47 -14.69
N GLY A 307 5.42 30.03 -15.74
CA GLY A 307 6.73 29.36 -15.62
C GLY A 307 7.92 30.28 -15.38
N GLY A 308 7.71 31.60 -15.51
CA GLY A 308 8.72 32.63 -15.28
C GLY A 308 8.79 33.12 -13.84
N GLU A 309 7.94 32.61 -12.95
CA GLU A 309 7.90 33.04 -11.56
C GLU A 309 8.97 32.36 -10.70
N PRO A 310 9.54 33.05 -9.70
CA PRO A 310 10.52 32.47 -8.79
C PRO A 310 9.90 31.45 -7.81
N PRO A 311 10.71 30.60 -7.15
CA PRO A 311 10.24 29.66 -6.13
C PRO A 311 9.40 30.31 -5.01
N LYS A 312 9.61 31.60 -4.75
CA LYS A 312 8.85 32.38 -3.76
C LYS A 312 7.37 32.47 -4.11
N THR A 313 7.01 32.46 -5.39
CA THR A 313 5.61 32.52 -5.83
C THR A 313 4.87 31.24 -5.45
N TYR A 314 5.45 30.05 -5.72
CA TYR A 314 4.93 28.79 -5.18
C TYR A 314 4.81 28.81 -3.65
N GLN A 315 5.85 29.30 -2.96
CA GLN A 315 5.83 29.38 -1.50
C GLN A 315 4.62 30.18 -0.99
N ASN A 316 4.32 31.31 -1.62
CA ASN A 316 3.24 32.21 -1.22
C ASN A 316 1.86 31.64 -1.57
N THR A 317 1.68 31.10 -2.79
CA THR A 317 0.40 30.52 -3.22
C THR A 317 0.06 29.24 -2.46
N VAL A 318 1.05 28.37 -2.20
CA VAL A 318 0.83 27.17 -1.36
C VAL A 318 0.51 27.55 0.08
N ARG A 319 1.21 28.55 0.66
CA ARG A 319 0.87 29.05 2.01
C ARG A 319 -0.58 29.55 2.05
N LEU A 320 -1.00 30.38 1.09
CA LEU A 320 -2.38 30.84 0.99
C LEU A 320 -3.36 29.66 0.88
N GLY A 321 -3.05 28.67 0.04
CA GLY A 321 -3.88 27.47 -0.13
C GLY A 321 -4.03 26.64 1.15
N LEU A 322 -2.97 26.56 1.96
CA LEU A 322 -3.00 25.87 3.25
C LEU A 322 -3.71 26.69 4.34
N GLU A 323 -3.58 28.01 4.35
CA GLU A 323 -4.21 28.87 5.36
C GLU A 323 -5.73 29.04 5.14
N ASP A 324 -6.22 29.02 3.89
CA ASP A 324 -7.64 29.23 3.61
C ASP A 324 -8.47 27.98 4.04
N PRO A 325 -9.38 28.09 5.02
CA PRO A 325 -10.11 26.94 5.54
C PRO A 325 -11.09 26.31 4.53
N ARG A 326 -11.39 26.97 3.41
CA ARG A 326 -12.28 26.45 2.37
C ARG A 326 -11.58 25.43 1.46
N ILE A 327 -10.26 25.42 1.43
CA ILE A 327 -9.45 24.47 0.64
C ILE A 327 -9.11 23.28 1.54
N HIS A 328 -9.30 22.05 1.04
CA HIS A 328 -9.08 20.84 1.82
C HIS A 328 -7.93 19.97 1.31
N ALA A 329 -7.48 20.16 0.07
CA ALA A 329 -6.30 19.51 -0.49
C ALA A 329 -5.63 20.39 -1.55
N LEU A 330 -4.33 20.20 -1.73
CA LEU A 330 -3.56 20.83 -2.79
C LEU A 330 -2.95 19.79 -3.73
N ILE A 331 -2.95 20.09 -5.02
CA ILE A 331 -2.21 19.35 -6.04
C ILE A 331 -1.22 20.33 -6.68
N LEU A 332 0.06 19.99 -6.66
CA LEU A 332 1.12 20.84 -7.20
C LEU A 332 1.58 20.32 -8.56
N GLY A 333 1.56 21.17 -9.58
CA GLY A 333 2.17 20.93 -10.88
C GLY A 333 3.46 21.73 -11.00
N TYR A 334 4.59 21.05 -11.17
CA TYR A 334 5.90 21.69 -11.27
C TYR A 334 6.60 21.30 -12.57
N TRP A 335 7.24 22.29 -13.19
CA TRP A 335 8.06 22.11 -14.37
C TRP A 335 9.42 22.78 -14.16
N HIS A 336 10.50 22.06 -14.46
CA HIS A 336 11.85 22.59 -14.32
C HIS A 336 12.10 23.72 -15.32
N THR A 337 12.36 24.92 -14.79
CA THR A 337 12.93 26.05 -15.53
C THR A 337 14.16 26.58 -14.80
N ILE A 338 15.04 27.28 -15.50
CA ILE A 338 16.24 27.91 -14.90
C ILE A 338 15.88 28.89 -13.76
N VAL A 339 14.66 29.44 -13.78
CA VAL A 339 14.17 30.41 -12.78
C VAL A 339 13.81 29.72 -11.46
N THR A 340 13.32 28.49 -11.52
CA THR A 340 12.87 27.73 -10.36
C THR A 340 13.59 26.38 -10.33
N PRO A 341 14.79 26.28 -9.76
CA PRO A 341 15.51 25.01 -9.62
C PRO A 341 14.70 23.99 -8.78
N PRO A 342 14.66 22.69 -9.17
CA PRO A 342 13.84 21.67 -8.48
C PRO A 342 14.18 21.55 -7.00
N MET A 343 15.49 21.62 -6.74
CA MET A 343 16.15 21.73 -5.45
C MET A 343 15.46 22.69 -4.45
N VAL A 344 15.30 23.90 -4.99
CA VAL A 344 14.87 25.10 -4.27
C VAL A 344 13.35 25.12 -4.12
N PHE A 345 12.63 24.70 -5.16
CA PHE A 345 11.19 24.44 -5.09
C PHE A 345 10.89 23.51 -3.92
N ALA A 346 11.42 22.29 -3.94
CA ALA A 346 11.08 21.27 -2.95
C ALA A 346 11.34 21.71 -1.50
N ARG A 347 12.50 22.31 -1.21
CA ARG A 347 12.80 22.87 0.11
C ARG A 347 11.81 23.95 0.55
N LYS A 348 11.42 24.85 -0.36
CA LYS A 348 10.45 25.91 -0.06
C LYS A 348 9.06 25.34 0.26
N LEU A 349 8.67 24.24 -0.40
CA LEU A 349 7.40 23.58 -0.12
C LEU A 349 7.43 22.88 1.24
N VAL A 350 8.53 22.18 1.54
CA VAL A 350 8.73 21.57 2.87
C VAL A 350 8.70 22.62 3.98
N GLU A 351 9.43 23.73 3.83
CA GLU A 351 9.41 24.85 4.78
C GLU A 351 7.97 25.33 5.08
N VAL A 352 7.14 25.49 4.03
CA VAL A 352 5.75 25.95 4.19
C VAL A 352 4.89 24.89 4.87
N VAL A 353 5.03 23.62 4.49
CA VAL A 353 4.25 22.53 5.08
C VAL A 353 4.60 22.34 6.55
N GLU A 354 5.87 22.41 6.92
CA GLU A 354 6.33 22.37 8.31
C GLU A 354 5.85 23.59 9.11
N GLU A 355 5.89 24.79 8.51
CA GLU A 355 5.32 26.01 9.11
C GLU A 355 3.82 25.82 9.42
N MET A 356 3.05 25.26 8.48
CA MET A 356 1.61 25.02 8.66
C MET A 356 1.33 23.92 9.68
N ARG A 357 2.09 22.82 9.65
CA ARG A 357 2.00 21.74 10.65
C ARG A 357 2.24 22.27 12.06
N ALA A 358 3.24 23.14 12.24
CA ALA A 358 3.52 23.78 13.53
C ALA A 358 2.35 24.67 14.03
N LYS A 359 1.52 25.20 13.12
CA LYS A 359 0.28 25.94 13.43
C LYS A 359 -0.94 25.02 13.61
N GLY A 360 -0.79 23.69 13.52
CA GLY A 360 -1.89 22.71 13.59
C GLY A 360 -2.72 22.63 12.30
N ILE A 361 -2.21 23.18 11.19
CA ILE A 361 -2.85 23.14 9.88
C ILE A 361 -2.24 22.00 9.08
N GLU A 362 -3.01 20.93 8.88
CA GLU A 362 -2.64 19.79 8.06
C GLU A 362 -3.67 19.56 6.98
N LYS A 363 -3.23 19.57 5.72
CA LYS A 363 -4.04 19.24 4.54
C LYS A 363 -3.24 18.32 3.63
N PRO A 364 -3.88 17.36 2.94
CA PRO A 364 -3.18 16.52 1.98
C PRO A 364 -2.64 17.36 0.82
N ILE A 365 -1.38 17.11 0.46
CA ILE A 365 -0.69 17.72 -0.67
C ILE A 365 -0.03 16.62 -1.47
N VAL A 366 -0.20 16.63 -2.79
CA VAL A 366 0.52 15.75 -3.73
C VAL A 366 1.16 16.59 -4.82
N ALA A 367 2.23 16.10 -5.44
CA ALA A 367 2.96 16.85 -6.46
C ALA A 367 3.33 16.01 -7.69
N SER A 368 3.21 16.64 -8.85
CA SER A 368 3.72 16.15 -10.13
C SER A 368 4.86 17.06 -10.58
N LEU A 369 6.03 16.49 -10.84
CA LEU A 369 7.22 17.23 -11.27
C LEU A 369 7.64 16.75 -12.66
N ALA A 370 8.02 17.67 -13.55
CA ALA A 370 8.58 17.35 -14.86
C ALA A 370 9.88 18.13 -15.10
N GLY A 371 10.91 17.49 -15.64
CA GLY A 371 12.21 18.12 -15.83
C GLY A 371 13.28 17.17 -16.33
N ASP A 372 14.39 17.07 -15.61
CA ASP A 372 15.52 16.16 -15.80
C ASP A 372 15.81 15.38 -14.49
N VAL A 373 17.04 14.90 -14.28
CA VAL A 373 17.37 14.09 -13.09
C VAL A 373 17.14 14.83 -11.77
N GLU A 374 17.26 16.16 -11.77
CA GLU A 374 17.07 16.99 -10.57
C GLU A 374 15.62 16.95 -10.07
N VAL A 375 14.63 16.69 -10.95
CA VAL A 375 13.24 16.56 -10.51
C VAL A 375 12.95 15.22 -9.84
N GLU A 376 13.72 14.18 -10.16
CA GLU A 376 13.62 12.87 -9.49
C GLU A 376 14.12 12.99 -8.05
N GLU A 377 15.29 13.61 -7.85
CA GLU A 377 15.83 13.91 -6.52
C GLU A 377 14.90 14.83 -5.71
N ALA A 378 14.31 15.83 -6.37
CA ALA A 378 13.36 16.73 -5.72
C ALA A 378 12.05 16.05 -5.34
N ALA A 379 11.54 15.13 -6.17
CA ALA A 379 10.36 14.33 -5.86
C ALA A 379 10.62 13.40 -4.67
N GLU A 380 11.78 12.73 -4.62
CA GLU A 380 12.16 11.89 -3.47
C GLU A 380 12.27 12.71 -2.18
N TYR A 381 12.92 13.88 -2.23
CA TYR A 381 13.02 14.77 -1.08
C TYR A 381 11.64 15.23 -0.58
N LEU A 382 10.72 15.62 -1.47
CA LEU A 382 9.34 15.96 -1.10
C LEU A 382 8.65 14.78 -0.42
N PHE A 383 8.80 13.58 -0.97
CA PHE A 383 8.21 12.36 -0.45
C PHE A 383 8.68 12.08 0.99
N ASP A 384 9.99 12.18 1.23
CA ASP A 384 10.60 11.96 2.54
C ASP A 384 10.14 12.98 3.60
N HIS A 385 9.66 14.16 3.19
CA HIS A 385 9.12 15.21 4.07
C HIS A 385 7.58 15.24 4.12
N GLY A 386 6.96 14.18 3.61
CA GLY A 386 5.53 13.94 3.76
C GLY A 386 4.66 14.59 2.68
N ILE A 387 5.21 14.84 1.49
CA ILE A 387 4.50 15.32 0.31
C ILE A 387 4.68 14.27 -0.81
N PRO A 388 3.72 13.36 -1.04
CA PRO A 388 3.81 12.39 -2.13
C PRO A 388 4.01 13.08 -3.48
N ALA A 389 5.21 12.95 -4.02
CA ALA A 389 5.64 13.62 -5.23
C ALA A 389 6.19 12.60 -6.25
N TYR A 390 5.92 12.85 -7.53
CA TYR A 390 6.24 11.93 -8.61
C TYR A 390 6.81 12.69 -9.81
N ALA A 391 7.96 12.22 -10.30
CA ALA A 391 8.53 12.71 -11.55
C ALA A 391 7.78 12.09 -12.74
N TYR A 392 7.51 12.92 -13.76
CA TYR A 392 6.90 12.54 -15.05
C TYR A 392 5.57 11.79 -14.96
N SER A 393 4.77 12.05 -13.94
CA SER A 393 3.39 11.56 -13.88
C SER A 393 2.47 12.58 -13.22
N THR A 394 1.41 12.93 -13.93
CA THR A 394 0.29 13.72 -13.42
C THR A 394 -0.77 12.84 -12.77
N GLU A 395 -0.85 11.58 -13.19
CA GLU A 395 -1.90 10.64 -12.82
C GLU A 395 -1.64 10.03 -11.44
N ILE A 396 -0.42 9.57 -11.17
CA ILE A 396 -0.08 8.88 -9.90
C ILE A 396 -0.34 9.75 -8.66
N PRO A 397 0.17 11.01 -8.55
CA PRO A 397 -0.10 11.84 -7.37
C PRO A 397 -1.59 12.05 -7.15
N VAL A 398 -2.34 12.28 -8.23
CA VAL A 398 -3.78 12.54 -8.17
C VAL A 398 -4.56 11.26 -7.82
N ALA A 399 -4.15 10.10 -8.33
CA ALA A 399 -4.74 8.80 -7.99
C ALA A 399 -4.51 8.43 -6.52
N VAL A 400 -3.33 8.73 -5.96
CA VAL A 400 -3.05 8.59 -4.53
C VAL A 400 -4.00 9.47 -3.70
N LEU A 401 -4.16 10.74 -4.10
CA LEU A 401 -5.09 11.65 -3.42
C LEU A 401 -6.55 11.16 -3.54
N GLY A 402 -6.97 10.75 -4.73
CA GLY A 402 -8.28 10.15 -5.00
C GLY A 402 -8.56 8.92 -4.15
N ALA A 403 -7.58 8.02 -4.01
CA ALA A 403 -7.67 6.86 -3.13
C ALA A 403 -7.85 7.27 -1.65
N LYS A 404 -7.13 8.29 -1.18
CA LYS A 404 -7.31 8.85 0.17
C LYS A 404 -8.72 9.42 0.37
N TYR A 405 -9.24 10.16 -0.60
CA TYR A 405 -10.60 10.71 -0.59
C TYR A 405 -11.67 9.60 -0.60
N LYS A 406 -11.50 8.58 -1.44
CA LYS A 406 -12.38 7.41 -1.51
C LYS A 406 -12.48 6.71 -0.16
N TRP A 407 -11.35 6.52 0.53
CA TRP A 407 -11.34 5.99 1.88
C TRP A 407 -12.03 6.93 2.87
N ALA A 408 -11.72 8.23 2.86
CA ALA A 408 -12.31 9.19 3.79
C ALA A 408 -13.84 9.24 3.69
N ARG A 409 -14.40 9.29 2.47
CA ARG A 409 -15.85 9.19 2.21
C ARG A 409 -16.41 7.86 2.71
N GLY A 410 -15.73 6.75 2.35
CA GLY A 410 -16.12 5.40 2.76
C GLY A 410 -16.11 5.21 4.28
N ALA A 411 -15.20 5.88 4.99
CA ALA A 411 -15.08 5.87 6.44
C ALA A 411 -16.08 6.81 7.14
N GLY A 412 -16.70 7.75 6.41
CA GLY A 412 -17.57 8.78 6.98
C GLY A 412 -16.79 9.91 7.68
N LEU A 413 -15.58 10.20 7.20
CA LEU A 413 -14.71 11.26 7.72
C LEU A 413 -14.89 12.60 6.99
N ILE A 414 -15.50 12.57 5.80
CA ILE A 414 -15.91 13.73 5.00
C ILE A 414 -17.27 13.47 4.34
#